data_AF-A0A0C2ZLW1-F1
#
_entry.id   AF-A0A0C2ZLW1-F1
#
_cell.length_a   1.000
_cell.length_b   1.000
_cell.length_c   1.000
_cell.angle_alpha   90.00
_cell.angle_beta   90.00
_cell.angle_gamma   90.00
#
_symmetry.space_group_name_H-M   'P 1'
#
loop_
_entity.id
_entity.type
_entity.pdbx_description
1 polymer ?
#
loop_
_entity_poly.entity_id
_entity_poly.type
_entity_poly.pdbx_seq_one_letter_code
_entity_poly.pdbx_strand_id
1 'polypeptide(L)'
;MDIDESYPDQVEFRNALRDLEIRMRECPHHKRALEEALSSLRYTYLKALLPLLRRRRMLRDRENDLRKRREATFPKSIEEYRKISDREVQLRVARFLMADSLEQEKMMDKFGWAYRGVDPLRAAYKSNAEFNAEIQELLKDIQASDPRKRNVKVKLYDLPPLPYATFSPVS
;
A
#
# COMPACT_ATOMS: atom_id res chain seq x y z
N MET A 1 3.55 -24.65 40.53
CA MET A 1 3.81 -25.62 41.60
C MET A 1 5.26 -25.43 41.96
N ASP A 2 5.53 -24.69 43.04
CA ASP A 2 6.89 -24.53 43.55
C ASP A 2 7.24 -25.84 44.24
N ILE A 3 8.24 -26.55 43.70
CA ILE A 3 8.60 -27.89 44.13
C ILE A 3 9.68 -27.73 45.20
N ASP A 4 9.39 -28.22 46.40
CA ASP A 4 10.32 -28.16 47.51
C ASP A 4 11.35 -29.31 47.37
N GLU A 5 12.60 -28.94 47.12
CA GLU A 5 13.71 -29.89 46.91
C GLU A 5 14.04 -30.71 48.17
N SER A 6 13.52 -30.32 49.36
CA SER A 6 13.65 -31.11 50.59
C SER A 6 12.77 -32.36 50.63
N TYR A 7 11.80 -32.49 49.73
CA TYR A 7 10.86 -33.63 49.73
C TYR A 7 11.17 -34.58 48.56
N PRO A 8 11.83 -35.72 48.82
CA PRO A 8 12.28 -36.64 47.78
C PRO A 8 11.13 -37.15 46.90
N ASP A 9 9.96 -37.43 47.49
CA ASP A 9 8.78 -37.92 46.78
C ASP A 9 8.29 -36.93 45.70
N GLN A 10 8.41 -35.62 45.92
CA GLN A 10 8.01 -34.59 44.94
C GLN A 10 9.01 -34.50 43.79
N VAL A 11 10.30 -34.66 44.10
CA VAL A 11 11.38 -34.68 43.12
C VAL A 11 11.27 -35.93 42.24
N GLU A 12 10.98 -37.09 42.84
CA GLU A 12 10.73 -38.35 42.13
C GLU A 12 9.52 -38.26 41.22
N PHE A 13 8.40 -37.72 41.71
CA PHE A 13 7.19 -37.52 40.90
C PHE A 13 7.46 -36.60 39.70
N ARG A 14 8.20 -35.50 39.89
CA ARG A 14 8.63 -34.61 38.80
C ARG A 14 9.49 -35.33 37.77
N ASN A 15 10.43 -36.15 38.23
CA ASN A 15 11.33 -36.88 37.34
C ASN A 15 10.56 -37.96 36.57
N ALA A 16 9.64 -38.67 37.23
CA ALA A 16 8.75 -39.64 36.60
C ALA A 16 7.84 -39.01 35.53
N LEU A 17 7.33 -37.80 35.77
CA LEU A 17 6.57 -37.05 34.77
C LEU A 17 7.44 -36.64 33.57
N ARG A 18 8.68 -36.20 33.81
CA ARG A 18 9.62 -35.89 32.72
C ARG A 18 9.98 -37.14 31.92
N ASP A 19 10.24 -38.25 32.57
CA ASP A 19 10.55 -39.52 31.92
C ASP A 19 9.35 -40.04 31.12
N LEU A 20 8.13 -39.88 31.64
CA LEU A 20 6.91 -40.19 30.91
C LEU A 20 6.76 -39.30 29.67
N GLU A 21 7.02 -37.99 29.80
CA GLU A 21 6.97 -37.06 28.67
C GLU A 21 8.02 -37.43 27.59
N ILE A 22 9.24 -37.78 27.99
CA ILE A 22 10.30 -38.25 27.09
C ILE A 22 9.84 -39.53 26.37
N ARG A 23 9.32 -40.52 27.10
CA ARG A 23 8.81 -41.77 26.51
C ARG A 23 7.66 -41.52 25.55
N MET A 24 6.71 -40.67 25.90
CA MET A 24 5.60 -40.32 25.01
C MET A 24 6.08 -39.57 23.77
N ARG A 25 7.07 -38.67 23.90
CA ARG A 25 7.71 -38.02 22.75
C ARG A 25 8.46 -39.00 21.87
N GLU A 26 9.02 -40.07 22.43
CA GLU A 26 9.74 -41.11 21.70
C GLU A 26 8.82 -42.13 21.04
N CYS A 27 7.58 -42.29 21.53
CA CYS A 27 6.58 -43.16 20.92
C CYS A 27 6.32 -42.76 19.45
N PRO A 28 6.51 -43.68 18.49
CA PRO A 28 6.38 -43.38 17.06
C PRO A 28 4.95 -42.97 16.68
N HIS A 29 3.94 -43.48 17.38
CA HIS A 29 2.54 -43.07 17.19
C HIS A 29 2.31 -41.60 17.57
N HIS A 30 2.88 -41.16 18.69
CA HIS A 30 2.74 -39.77 19.14
C HIS A 30 3.48 -38.81 18.21
N LYS A 31 4.69 -39.16 17.76
CA LYS A 31 5.44 -38.39 16.75
C LYS A 31 4.63 -38.19 15.47
N ARG A 32 4.07 -39.29 14.92
CA ARG A 32 3.25 -39.25 13.70
C ARG A 32 2.00 -38.39 13.87
N ALA A 33 1.28 -38.54 14.98
CA ALA A 33 0.09 -37.74 15.25
C ALA A 33 0.41 -36.24 15.35
N LEU A 34 1.54 -35.89 15.95
CA LEU A 34 2.01 -34.51 16.05
C LEU A 34 2.42 -33.97 14.67
N GLU A 35 3.15 -34.74 13.88
CA GLU A 35 3.52 -34.37 12.50
C GLU A 35 2.29 -34.16 11.63
N GLU A 36 1.28 -35.04 11.74
CA GLU A 36 0.01 -34.93 11.01
C GLU A 36 -0.77 -33.69 11.44
N ALA A 37 -0.86 -33.40 12.74
CA ALA A 37 -1.50 -32.20 13.26
C ALA A 37 -0.80 -30.92 12.77
N LEU A 38 0.54 -30.90 12.79
CA LEU A 38 1.32 -29.76 12.27
C LEU A 38 1.13 -29.59 10.76
N SER A 39 1.12 -30.69 10.02
CA SER A 39 0.89 -30.68 8.57
C SER A 39 -0.50 -30.14 8.23
N SER A 40 -1.53 -30.62 8.93
CA SER A 40 -2.90 -30.15 8.80
C SER A 40 -3.03 -28.65 9.12
N LEU A 41 -2.40 -28.19 10.20
CA LEU A 41 -2.40 -26.77 10.58
C LEU A 41 -1.69 -25.90 9.53
N ARG A 42 -0.54 -26.33 9.02
CA ARG A 42 0.16 -25.63 7.94
C ARG A 42 -0.67 -25.58 6.67
N TYR A 43 -1.30 -26.69 6.30
CA TYR A 43 -2.15 -26.79 5.12
C TYR A 43 -3.35 -25.86 5.21
N THR A 44 -4.09 -25.87 6.33
CA THR A 44 -5.27 -25.01 6.52
C THR A 44 -4.88 -23.54 6.52
N TYR A 45 -3.78 -23.19 7.17
CA TYR A 45 -3.23 -21.83 7.16
C TYR A 45 -2.88 -21.36 5.74
N LEU A 46 -2.12 -22.14 4.99
CA LEU A 46 -1.75 -21.80 3.61
C LEU A 46 -2.98 -21.72 2.69
N LYS A 47 -3.94 -22.64 2.85
CA LYS A 47 -5.19 -22.66 2.10
C LYS A 47 -6.00 -21.37 2.32
N ALA A 48 -6.00 -20.83 3.54
CA ALA A 48 -6.64 -19.56 3.86
C ALA A 48 -5.81 -18.35 3.39
N LEU A 49 -4.49 -18.39 3.51
CA LEU A 49 -3.61 -17.24 3.25
C LEU A 49 -3.37 -16.97 1.76
N LEU A 50 -3.20 -18.01 0.95
CA LEU A 50 -2.95 -17.88 -0.48
C LEU A 50 -4.00 -17.05 -1.24
N PRO A 51 -5.33 -17.29 -1.10
CA PRO A 51 -6.32 -16.48 -1.79
C PRO A 51 -6.31 -15.01 -1.33
N LEU A 52 -6.05 -14.75 -0.04
CA LEU A 52 -5.95 -13.39 0.49
C LEU A 52 -4.74 -12.65 -0.11
N LEU A 53 -3.58 -13.30 -0.19
CA LEU A 53 -2.39 -12.72 -0.83
C LEU A 53 -2.60 -12.44 -2.32
N ARG A 54 -3.32 -13.32 -3.04
CA ARG A 54 -3.67 -13.11 -4.44
C ARG A 54 -4.61 -11.91 -4.59
N ARG A 55 -5.65 -11.83 -3.77
CA ARG A 55 -6.60 -10.70 -3.77
C ARG A 55 -5.91 -9.38 -3.45
N ARG A 56 -4.99 -9.38 -2.47
CA ARG A 56 -4.20 -8.19 -2.13
C ARG A 56 -3.33 -7.72 -3.29
N ARG A 57 -2.68 -8.64 -4.01
CA ARG A 57 -1.89 -8.31 -5.21
C ARG A 57 -2.77 -7.72 -6.29
N MET A 58 -3.87 -8.40 -6.63
CA MET A 58 -4.83 -7.91 -7.64
C MET A 58 -5.34 -6.50 -7.33
N LEU A 59 -5.65 -6.19 -6.07
CA LEU A 59 -6.11 -4.86 -5.67
C LEU A 59 -5.01 -3.80 -5.84
N ARG A 60 -3.75 -4.12 -5.47
CA ARG A 60 -2.61 -3.21 -5.69
C ARG A 60 -2.35 -2.98 -7.17
N ASP A 61 -2.41 -4.03 -7.98
CA ASP A 61 -2.19 -3.93 -9.42
C ASP A 61 -3.28 -3.05 -10.05
N ARG A 62 -4.54 -3.25 -9.66
CA ARG A 62 -5.66 -2.40 -10.09
C ARG A 62 -5.49 -0.94 -9.66
N GLU A 63 -5.05 -0.68 -8.44
CA GLU A 63 -4.78 0.68 -7.96
C GLU A 63 -3.64 1.34 -8.74
N ASN A 64 -2.55 0.60 -8.99
CA ASN A 64 -1.43 1.05 -9.79
C ASN A 64 -1.84 1.32 -11.24
N ASP A 65 -2.69 0.49 -11.83
CA ASP A 65 -3.19 0.70 -13.19
C ASP A 65 -4.11 1.92 -13.28
N LEU A 66 -5.00 2.10 -12.30
CA LEU A 66 -5.83 3.31 -12.22
C LEU A 66 -4.98 4.56 -12.05
N ARG A 67 -3.95 4.50 -11.20
CA ARG A 67 -2.98 5.57 -11.04
C ARG A 67 -2.28 5.86 -12.37
N LYS A 68 -1.68 4.85 -13.01
CA LYS A 68 -1.01 5.01 -14.32
C LYS A 68 -1.93 5.61 -15.39
N ARG A 69 -3.20 5.20 -15.45
CA ARG A 69 -4.18 5.78 -16.40
C ARG A 69 -4.46 7.24 -16.13
N ARG A 70 -4.64 7.63 -14.87
CA ARG A 70 -4.79 9.05 -14.48
C ARG A 70 -3.53 9.83 -14.82
N GLU A 71 -2.37 9.25 -14.56
CA GLU A 71 -1.07 9.86 -14.82
C GLU A 71 -0.75 10.02 -16.32
N ALA A 72 -1.22 9.10 -17.16
CA ALA A 72 -1.04 9.11 -18.61
C ALA A 72 -1.98 10.09 -19.34
N THR A 73 -2.95 10.69 -18.65
CA THR A 73 -3.90 11.61 -19.27
C THR A 73 -3.27 13.01 -19.34
N PHE A 74 -3.05 13.51 -20.56
CA PHE A 74 -2.57 14.86 -20.81
C PHE A 74 -3.68 15.68 -21.50
N PRO A 75 -4.01 16.89 -21.00
CA PRO A 75 -5.05 17.73 -21.60
C PRO A 75 -4.61 18.28 -22.96
N LYS A 76 -5.51 18.22 -23.95
CA LYS A 76 -5.23 18.67 -25.32
C LYS A 76 -5.48 20.16 -25.52
N SER A 77 -6.27 20.78 -24.64
CA SER A 77 -6.64 22.20 -24.73
C SER A 77 -6.56 22.92 -23.38
N ILE A 78 -6.52 24.26 -23.42
CA ILE A 78 -6.54 25.11 -22.22
C ILE A 78 -7.83 24.89 -21.42
N GLU A 79 -8.97 24.73 -22.10
CA GLU A 79 -10.24 24.45 -21.43
C GLU A 79 -10.23 23.11 -20.71
N GLU A 80 -9.68 22.07 -21.34
CA GLU A 80 -9.53 20.76 -20.71
C GLU A 80 -8.64 20.86 -19.49
N TYR A 81 -7.53 21.61 -19.57
CA TYR A 81 -6.66 21.86 -18.43
C TYR A 81 -7.39 22.54 -17.26
N ARG A 82 -8.21 23.56 -17.52
CA ARG A 82 -9.00 24.26 -16.50
C ARG A 82 -10.12 23.39 -15.90
N LYS A 83 -10.62 22.41 -16.65
CA LYS A 83 -11.66 21.45 -16.21
C LYS A 83 -11.10 20.33 -15.31
N ILE A 84 -9.78 20.19 -15.19
CA ILE A 84 -9.17 19.17 -14.33
C ILE A 84 -9.45 19.49 -12.86
N SER A 85 -10.19 18.61 -12.18
CA SER A 85 -10.43 18.71 -10.73
C SER A 85 -9.23 18.25 -9.88
N ASP A 86 -8.36 17.41 -10.45
CA ASP A 86 -7.19 16.87 -9.74
C ASP A 86 -6.01 17.85 -9.80
N ARG A 87 -5.75 18.49 -8.65
CA ARG A 87 -4.69 19.48 -8.50
C ARG A 87 -3.30 18.91 -8.78
N GLU A 88 -3.05 17.64 -8.52
CA GLU A 88 -1.73 17.02 -8.77
C GLU A 88 -1.46 16.84 -10.27
N VAL A 89 -2.49 16.48 -11.04
CA VAL A 89 -2.41 16.38 -12.50
C VAL A 89 -2.21 17.76 -13.10
N GLN A 90 -3.00 18.75 -12.66
CA GLN A 90 -2.88 20.14 -13.09
C GLN A 90 -1.45 20.68 -12.85
N LEU A 91 -0.91 20.44 -11.65
CA LEU A 91 0.44 20.81 -11.27
C LEU A 91 1.52 20.18 -12.14
N ARG A 92 1.36 18.91 -12.45
CA ARG A 92 2.33 18.16 -13.24
C ARG A 92 2.38 18.69 -14.67
N VAL A 93 1.23 19.00 -15.25
CA VAL A 93 1.12 19.63 -16.57
C VAL A 93 1.73 21.03 -16.53
N ALA A 94 1.45 21.82 -15.49
CA ALA A 94 2.08 23.13 -15.29
C ALA A 94 3.62 23.05 -15.22
N ARG A 95 4.15 22.11 -14.43
CA ARG A 95 5.60 21.85 -14.34
C ARG A 95 6.19 21.45 -15.68
N PHE A 96 5.50 20.59 -16.43
CA PHE A 96 5.93 20.19 -17.76
C PHE A 96 6.01 21.39 -18.72
N LEU A 97 5.03 22.29 -18.69
CA LEU A 97 5.01 23.47 -19.57
C LEU A 97 6.12 24.47 -19.23
N MET A 98 6.52 24.58 -17.95
CA MET A 98 7.66 25.42 -17.54
C MET A 98 9.03 24.76 -17.70
N ALA A 99 9.11 23.44 -17.75
CA ALA A 99 10.37 22.71 -17.77
C ALA A 99 11.15 22.89 -19.08
N ASP A 100 12.47 22.72 -19.00
CA ASP A 100 13.36 22.74 -20.17
C ASP A 100 13.11 21.54 -21.11
N SER A 101 13.57 21.63 -22.35
CA SER A 101 13.34 20.58 -23.36
C SER A 101 13.80 19.18 -22.92
N LEU A 102 14.92 19.10 -22.20
CA LEU A 102 15.48 17.83 -21.70
C LEU A 102 14.67 17.27 -20.52
N GLU A 103 14.09 18.14 -19.69
CA GLU A 103 13.21 17.73 -18.60
C GLU A 103 11.83 17.35 -19.11
N GLN A 104 11.34 18.04 -20.15
CA GLN A 104 10.11 17.70 -20.85
C GLN A 104 10.17 16.27 -21.40
N GLU A 105 11.25 15.89 -22.07
CA GLU A 105 11.45 14.53 -22.60
C GLU A 105 11.44 13.48 -21.48
N LYS A 106 12.18 13.72 -20.39
CA LYS A 106 12.16 12.83 -19.21
C LYS A 106 10.78 12.69 -18.59
N MET A 107 10.01 13.77 -18.52
CA MET A 107 8.64 13.75 -18.00
C MET A 107 7.70 12.98 -18.93
N MET A 108 7.85 13.14 -20.25
CA MET A 108 7.09 12.38 -21.23
C MET A 108 7.34 10.88 -21.11
N ASP A 109 8.60 10.46 -20.98
CA ASP A 109 8.95 9.05 -20.79
C ASP A 109 8.41 8.51 -19.46
N LYS A 110 8.54 9.29 -18.39
CA LYS A 110 8.09 8.90 -17.05
C LYS A 110 6.58 8.71 -16.95
N PHE A 111 5.81 9.58 -17.61
CA PHE A 111 4.34 9.56 -17.55
C PHE A 111 3.69 8.91 -18.78
N GLY A 112 4.48 8.48 -19.76
CA GLY A 112 4.02 7.84 -20.99
C GLY A 112 3.24 8.78 -21.91
N TRP A 113 3.59 10.07 -21.91
CA TRP A 113 2.90 11.06 -22.74
C TRP A 113 3.45 11.06 -24.17
N ALA A 114 2.56 10.92 -25.15
CA ALA A 114 2.94 10.98 -26.56
C ALA A 114 3.20 12.43 -26.99
N TYR A 115 4.29 12.66 -27.74
CA TYR A 115 4.67 14.00 -28.22
C TYR A 115 3.51 14.74 -28.92
N ARG A 116 2.80 14.04 -29.80
CA ARG A 116 1.65 14.59 -30.55
C ARG A 116 0.48 15.02 -29.66
N GLY A 117 0.32 14.41 -28.48
CA GLY A 117 -0.75 14.77 -27.55
C GLY A 117 -0.41 16.01 -26.72
N VAL A 118 0.88 16.29 -26.55
CA VAL A 118 1.40 17.36 -25.70
C VAL A 118 1.63 18.67 -26.47
N ASP A 119 2.00 18.55 -27.75
CA ASP A 119 2.31 19.67 -28.63
C ASP A 119 1.22 20.77 -28.71
N PRO A 120 -0.09 20.45 -28.75
CA PRO A 120 -1.14 21.48 -28.81
C PRO A 120 -1.13 22.42 -27.60
N LEU A 121 -0.99 21.87 -26.39
CA LEU A 121 -0.97 22.68 -25.17
C LEU A 121 0.36 23.42 -25.02
N ARG A 122 1.46 22.81 -25.47
CA ARG A 122 2.78 23.44 -25.49
C ARG A 122 2.81 24.63 -26.43
N ALA A 123 2.19 24.52 -27.60
CA ALA A 123 2.03 25.62 -28.54
C ALA A 123 1.14 26.72 -27.96
N ALA A 124 0.01 26.36 -27.35
CA ALA A 124 -0.90 27.30 -26.70
C ALA A 124 -0.24 28.06 -25.53
N TYR A 125 0.63 27.40 -24.76
CA TYR A 125 1.43 28.03 -23.71
C TYR A 125 2.41 29.07 -24.25
N LYS A 126 3.00 28.83 -25.43
CA LYS A 126 3.90 29.78 -26.09
C LYS A 126 3.16 30.97 -26.71
N SER A 127 1.92 30.77 -27.18
CA SER A 127 1.14 31.81 -27.86
C SER A 127 0.38 32.72 -26.90
N ASN A 128 -0.14 32.17 -25.78
CA ASN A 128 -1.05 32.91 -24.90
C ASN A 128 -0.34 33.37 -23.61
N ALA A 129 -0.09 34.68 -23.52
CA ALA A 129 0.55 35.28 -22.35
C ALA A 129 -0.28 35.16 -21.05
N GLU A 130 -1.62 35.23 -21.15
CA GLU A 130 -2.52 35.07 -19.99
C GLU A 130 -2.40 33.68 -19.36
N PHE A 131 -2.38 32.64 -20.21
CA PHE A 131 -2.25 31.26 -19.75
C PHE A 131 -0.87 30.98 -19.14
N ASN A 132 0.16 31.64 -19.67
CA ASN A 132 1.51 31.58 -19.11
C ASN A 132 1.55 32.19 -17.69
N ALA A 133 0.97 33.38 -17.52
CA ALA A 133 0.87 34.02 -16.20
C ALA A 133 0.09 33.16 -15.19
N GLU A 134 -1.04 32.56 -15.61
CA GLU A 134 -1.83 31.64 -14.79
C GLU A 134 -1.00 30.45 -14.29
N ILE A 135 -0.21 29.81 -15.16
CA ILE A 135 0.65 28.68 -14.80
C ILE A 135 1.76 29.11 -13.83
N GLN A 136 2.36 30.27 -14.05
CA GLN A 136 3.42 30.78 -13.17
C GLN A 136 2.88 31.11 -11.77
N GLU A 137 1.70 31.73 -11.68
CA GLU A 137 1.04 32.03 -10.40
C GLU A 137 0.72 30.74 -9.63
N LEU A 138 0.13 29.76 -10.33
CA LEU A 138 -0.21 28.46 -9.78
C LEU A 138 0.98 27.75 -9.13
N LEU A 139 2.15 27.80 -9.78
CA LEU A 139 3.38 27.20 -9.27
C LEU A 139 3.99 27.99 -8.10
N LYS A 140 3.89 29.32 -8.11
CA LYS A 140 4.35 30.19 -7.02
C LYS A 140 3.55 29.97 -5.74
N ASP A 141 2.22 29.89 -5.84
CA ASP A 141 1.32 29.64 -4.70
C ASP A 141 1.69 28.35 -3.94
N ILE A 142 2.21 27.36 -4.65
CA ILE A 142 2.53 26.05 -4.09
C ILE A 142 3.92 26.01 -3.51
N GLN A 143 4.90 26.72 -4.11
CA GLN A 143 6.19 26.95 -3.45
C GLN A 143 6.04 27.76 -2.17
N ALA A 144 5.11 28.71 -2.13
CA ALA A 144 4.81 29.52 -0.95
C ALA A 144 3.99 28.78 0.12
N SER A 145 3.33 27.67 -0.24
CA SER A 145 2.50 26.89 0.69
C SER A 145 3.36 25.99 1.58
N ASP A 146 3.81 26.53 2.71
CA ASP A 146 4.43 25.81 3.82
C ASP A 146 3.64 24.51 4.15
N PRO A 147 4.26 23.31 4.07
CA PRO A 147 3.59 22.05 4.37
C PRO A 147 3.02 21.96 5.79
N ARG A 148 3.51 22.78 6.72
CA ARG A 148 3.03 22.86 8.11
C ARG A 148 1.74 23.67 8.26
N LYS A 149 1.43 24.53 7.29
CA LYS A 149 0.18 25.30 7.24
C LYS A 149 -0.95 24.59 6.49
N ARG A 150 -0.65 23.44 5.88
CA ARG A 150 -1.66 22.57 5.29
C ARG A 150 -2.55 22.08 6.43
N ASN A 151 -3.68 22.76 6.64
CA ASN A 151 -4.77 22.28 7.48
C ASN A 151 -5.37 21.03 6.83
N VAL A 152 -4.64 19.92 6.92
CA VAL A 152 -5.20 18.60 6.69
C VAL A 152 -6.08 18.33 7.90
N LYS A 153 -7.30 18.86 7.88
CA LYS A 153 -8.40 18.25 8.62
C LYS A 153 -8.62 16.90 7.97
N VAL A 154 -7.76 15.92 8.27
CA VAL A 154 -8.11 14.52 8.09
C VAL A 154 -9.33 14.37 8.98
N LYS A 155 -10.50 14.36 8.36
CA LYS A 155 -11.71 13.93 9.03
C LYS A 155 -11.47 12.48 9.43
N LEU A 156 -11.02 12.28 10.66
CA LEU A 156 -10.80 10.97 11.29
C LEU A 156 -12.08 10.10 11.32
N TYR A 157 -13.20 10.66 10.87
CA TYR A 157 -14.53 10.08 10.85
C TYR A 157 -14.96 9.50 9.48
N ASP A 158 -14.17 9.63 8.41
CA ASP A 158 -14.50 9.04 7.09
C ASP A 158 -13.80 7.70 6.83
N LEU A 159 -13.00 7.19 7.78
CA LEU A 159 -12.53 5.82 7.76
C LEU A 159 -13.67 4.92 8.25
N PRO A 160 -14.16 3.96 7.46
CA PRO A 160 -15.04 2.94 8.02
C PRO A 160 -14.30 2.32 9.21
N PRO A 161 -14.96 2.16 10.38
CA PRO A 161 -14.33 1.51 11.51
C PRO A 161 -13.77 0.19 11.00
N LEU A 162 -12.46 0.00 11.15
CA LEU A 162 -11.82 -1.27 10.83
C LEU A 162 -12.69 -2.33 11.52
N PRO A 163 -13.25 -3.31 10.78
CA PRO A 163 -13.98 -4.38 11.43
C PRO A 163 -12.93 -5.11 12.26
N TYR A 164 -12.87 -4.79 13.55
CA TYR A 164 -12.21 -5.63 14.53
C TYR A 164 -12.80 -7.01 14.28
N ALA A 165 -11.94 -7.91 13.84
CA ALA A 165 -12.31 -9.29 13.57
C ALA A 165 -12.92 -9.84 14.86
N THR A 166 -14.25 -9.89 14.91
CA THR A 166 -14.96 -10.69 15.89
C THR A 166 -14.64 -12.12 15.51
N PHE A 167 -13.61 -12.69 16.15
CA PHE A 167 -13.40 -14.12 16.12
C PHE A 167 -14.69 -14.75 16.63
N SER A 168 -15.43 -15.40 15.73
CA SER A 168 -16.57 -16.21 16.14
C SER A 168 -16.05 -17.31 17.07
N PRO A 169 -16.65 -17.49 18.26
CA PRO A 169 -16.27 -18.60 19.11
C PRO A 169 -16.55 -19.89 18.35
N VAL A 170 -15.52 -20.71 18.17
CA VAL A 170 -15.64 -22.04 17.62
C VAL A 170 -16.58 -22.82 18.54
N SER A 171 -17.74 -23.21 17.99
CA SER A 171 -18.71 -24.10 18.65
C SER A 171 -18.32 -25.55 18.41
#